data_AF-E3NK03-F1
#
_entry.id   AF-E3NK03-F1
#
_cell.length_a   1.000
_cell.length_b   1.000
_cell.length_c   1.000
_cell.angle_alpha   90.00
_cell.angle_beta   90.00
_cell.angle_gamma   90.00
#
_symmetry.space_group_name_H-M   'P 1'
#
loop_
_entity.id
_entity.type
_entity.pdbx_description
1 polymer ?
#
loop_
_entity_poly.entity_id
_entity_poly.type
_entity_poly.pdbx_seq_one_letter_code
_entity_poly.pdbx_strand_id
1 'polypeptide(L)'
;MTDFARSKESLNLLNTLFTVYAHHYNCAVFNLVQSAFALPPVTRNNSTYIILMRSLSDAAQIKNLLVQQFGTSWRGAHQAYQDIMSKPYQAMLINNDPHSPPCMRILSNFVDEYPISYEPV
;
A
#
# COMPACT_ATOMS: atom_id res chain seq x y z
N MET A 1 8.95 17.03 -7.56
CA MET A 1 9.37 15.70 -8.04
C MET A 1 10.87 15.73 -8.21
N THR A 2 11.60 14.88 -7.48
CA THR A 2 13.07 14.76 -7.58
C THR A 2 13.48 14.19 -8.94
N ASP A 3 14.66 14.57 -9.44
CA ASP A 3 15.16 14.15 -10.76
C ASP A 3 15.29 12.63 -10.91
N PHE A 4 15.44 11.90 -9.80
CA PHE A 4 15.43 10.44 -9.75
C PHE A 4 14.13 9.82 -10.29
N ALA A 5 12.97 10.45 -10.07
CA ALA A 5 11.70 9.90 -10.55
C ALA A 5 11.41 10.21 -12.04
N ARG A 6 12.30 10.95 -12.72
CA ARG A 6 12.12 11.38 -14.12
C ARG A 6 12.92 10.54 -15.11
N SER A 7 14.01 9.89 -14.66
CA SER A 7 14.85 9.10 -15.55
C SER A 7 14.23 7.72 -15.81
N LYS A 8 14.26 7.27 -17.07
CA LYS A 8 13.78 5.94 -17.47
C LYS A 8 14.58 4.83 -16.78
N GLU A 9 15.86 5.06 -16.52
CA GLU A 9 16.77 4.14 -15.86
C GLU A 9 16.38 3.93 -14.39
N SER A 10 16.07 5.00 -13.67
CA SER A 10 15.62 4.94 -12.27
C SER A 10 14.27 4.23 -12.13
N LEU A 11 13.33 4.45 -13.07
CA LEU A 11 12.06 3.73 -13.09
C LEU A 11 12.24 2.24 -13.37
N ASN A 12 13.13 1.87 -14.30
CA ASN A 12 13.48 0.49 -14.58
C ASN A 12 14.13 -0.20 -13.38
N LEU A 13 15.00 0.52 -12.66
CA LEU A 13 15.61 0.02 -11.44
C LEU A 13 14.56 -0.28 -10.36
N LEU A 14 13.63 0.67 -10.11
CA LEU A 14 12.54 0.46 -9.16
C LEU A 14 11.67 -0.75 -9.53
N ASN A 15 11.32 -0.92 -10.80
CA ASN A 15 10.58 -2.09 -11.24
C ASN A 15 11.36 -3.39 -10.97
N THR A 16 12.66 -3.40 -11.26
CA THR A 16 13.52 -4.57 -11.03
C THR A 16 13.63 -4.91 -9.54
N LEU A 17 13.73 -3.90 -8.68
CA LEU A 17 13.77 -4.09 -7.23
C LEU A 17 12.48 -4.74 -6.71
N PHE A 18 11.33 -4.22 -7.12
CA PHE A 18 10.02 -4.70 -6.67
C PHE A 18 9.51 -5.97 -7.36
N THR A 19 10.17 -6.46 -8.41
CA THR A 19 9.76 -7.69 -9.12
C THR A 19 10.79 -8.81 -8.96
N VAL A 20 12.05 -8.55 -9.26
CA VAL A 20 13.09 -9.58 -9.28
C VAL A 20 13.74 -9.71 -7.91
N TYR A 21 14.23 -8.60 -7.34
CA TYR A 21 14.97 -8.67 -6.08
C TYR A 21 14.09 -9.04 -4.89
N ALA A 22 12.92 -8.40 -4.78
CA ALA A 22 11.99 -8.66 -3.69
C ALA A 22 11.49 -10.11 -3.66
N HIS A 23 11.25 -10.72 -4.82
CA HIS A 23 10.68 -12.07 -4.90
C HIS A 23 11.71 -13.19 -5.02
N HIS A 24 12.84 -12.98 -5.70
CA HIS A 24 13.78 -14.06 -6.02
C HIS A 24 15.09 -14.02 -5.21
N TYR A 25 15.44 -12.89 -4.59
CA TYR A 25 16.75 -12.71 -3.96
C TYR A 25 16.68 -12.51 -2.43
N ASN A 26 15.56 -12.87 -1.79
CA ASN A 26 15.33 -12.72 -0.35
C ASN A 26 15.69 -11.30 0.16
N CYS A 27 15.35 -10.29 -0.64
CA CYS A 27 15.68 -8.89 -0.37
C CYS A 27 14.44 -8.14 0.09
N ALA A 28 14.51 -7.48 1.24
CA ALA A 28 13.46 -6.59 1.70
C ALA A 28 13.62 -5.20 1.07
N VAL A 29 12.62 -4.76 0.31
CA VAL A 29 12.62 -3.43 -0.33
C VAL A 29 11.62 -2.54 0.37
N PHE A 30 12.12 -1.49 1.04
CA PHE A 30 11.30 -0.45 1.64
C PHE A 30 11.30 0.79 0.78
N ASN A 31 10.11 1.32 0.52
CA ASN A 31 9.96 2.55 -0.23
C ASN A 31 8.99 3.49 0.49
N LEU A 32 9.53 4.58 1.00
CA LEU A 32 8.80 5.59 1.75
C LEU A 32 8.51 6.79 0.85
N VAL A 33 7.23 7.04 0.59
CA VAL A 33 6.78 8.13 -0.29
C VAL A 33 5.72 8.98 0.38
N GLN A 34 5.68 10.28 0.04
CA GLN A 34 4.61 11.18 0.47
C GLN A 34 3.32 11.01 -0.36
N SER A 35 3.43 10.41 -1.56
CA SER A 35 2.30 10.16 -2.44
C SER A 35 2.46 8.79 -3.10
N ALA A 36 1.41 7.97 -3.03
CA ALA A 36 1.38 6.67 -3.70
C ALA A 36 1.50 6.79 -5.23
N PHE A 37 1.10 7.92 -5.82
CA PHE A 37 1.16 8.18 -7.27
C PHE A 37 2.50 8.73 -7.76
N ALA A 38 3.43 9.00 -6.84
CA ALA A 38 4.82 9.22 -7.22
C ALA A 38 5.49 7.94 -7.77
N LEU A 39 4.85 6.78 -7.58
CA LEU A 39 5.36 5.48 -8.02
C LEU A 39 4.76 5.03 -9.36
N PRO A 40 5.53 4.31 -10.19
CA PRO A 40 4.97 3.62 -11.32
C PRO A 40 3.94 2.56 -10.86
N PRO A 41 2.89 2.29 -11.66
CA PRO A 41 1.83 1.34 -11.30
C PRO A 41 2.36 -0.07 -10.94
N VAL A 42 3.42 -0.50 -11.63
CA VAL A 42 4.08 -1.80 -11.42
C VAL A 42 4.59 -1.95 -9.98
N THR A 43 5.24 -0.93 -9.42
CA THR A 43 5.73 -0.97 -8.04
C THR A 43 4.59 -1.15 -7.05
N ARG A 44 3.47 -0.43 -7.22
CA ARG A 44 2.31 -0.56 -6.31
C ARG A 44 1.67 -1.94 -6.40
N ASN A 45 1.51 -2.48 -7.60
CA ASN A 45 0.85 -3.76 -7.81
C ASN A 45 1.69 -4.95 -7.33
N ASN A 46 3.02 -4.81 -7.28
CA ASN A 46 3.92 -5.87 -6.80
C ASN A 46 4.37 -5.67 -5.34
N SER A 47 3.89 -4.63 -4.66
CA SER A 47 4.22 -4.43 -3.25
C SER A 47 3.45 -5.46 -2.41
N THR A 48 4.17 -6.35 -1.71
CA THR A 48 3.57 -7.33 -0.78
C THR A 48 2.78 -6.66 0.35
N TYR A 49 3.23 -5.48 0.78
CA TYR A 49 2.58 -4.70 1.82
C TYR A 49 2.51 -3.22 1.42
N ILE A 50 1.36 -2.60 1.64
CA ILE A 50 1.20 -1.15 1.48
C ILE A 50 0.70 -0.58 2.80
N ILE A 51 1.49 0.32 3.41
CA ILE A 51 1.13 0.99 4.66
C ILE A 51 0.62 2.39 4.32
N LEU A 52 -0.66 2.64 4.61
CA LEU A 52 -1.31 3.93 4.42
C LEU A 52 -1.43 4.65 5.76
N MET A 53 -0.94 5.88 5.79
CA MET A 53 -1.12 6.80 6.92
C MET A 53 -2.12 7.89 6.53
N ARG A 54 -2.55 8.67 7.52
CA ARG A 54 -3.50 9.76 7.31
C ARG A 54 -2.94 10.79 6.32
N SER A 55 -3.57 10.86 5.14
CA SER A 55 -3.33 11.93 4.17
C SER A 55 -4.04 13.21 4.62
N LEU A 56 -3.29 14.31 4.79
CA LEU A 56 -3.85 15.64 5.09
C LEU A 56 -4.27 16.40 3.83
N SER A 57 -3.80 15.97 2.66
CA SER A 57 -3.74 16.83 1.48
C SER A 57 -4.52 16.31 0.28
N ASP A 58 -4.75 14.99 0.19
CA ASP A 58 -5.39 14.44 -1.02
C ASP A 58 -6.17 13.14 -0.74
N ALA A 59 -7.47 13.30 -0.49
CA ALA A 59 -8.41 12.18 -0.35
C ALA A 59 -8.62 11.42 -1.67
N ALA A 60 -8.41 12.08 -2.83
CA ALA A 60 -8.58 11.45 -4.13
C ALA A 60 -7.49 10.40 -4.39
N GLN A 61 -6.27 10.63 -3.89
CA GLN A 61 -5.20 9.63 -3.99
C GLN A 61 -5.55 8.34 -3.24
N ILE A 62 -6.00 8.45 -1.99
CA ILE A 62 -6.41 7.25 -1.22
C ILE A 62 -7.53 6.51 -1.95
N LYS A 63 -8.56 7.24 -2.39
CA LYS A 63 -9.65 6.65 -3.17
C LYS A 63 -9.16 5.91 -4.41
N ASN A 64 -8.34 6.56 -5.24
CA ASN A 64 -7.84 5.96 -6.48
C ASN A 64 -6.98 4.72 -6.21
N LEU A 65 -6.18 4.73 -5.15
CA LEU A 65 -5.41 3.56 -4.72
C LEU A 65 -6.34 2.41 -4.30
N LEU A 66 -7.36 2.69 -3.48
CA LEU A 66 -8.31 1.68 -3.04
C LEU A 66 -9.11 1.09 -4.21
N VAL A 67 -9.51 1.91 -5.18
CA VAL A 67 -10.14 1.43 -6.42
C VAL A 67 -9.22 0.45 -7.16
N GLN A 68 -7.92 0.75 -7.25
CA GLN A 68 -6.95 -0.16 -7.89
C GLN A 68 -6.75 -1.46 -7.10
N GLN A 69 -6.78 -1.42 -5.77
CA GLN A 69 -6.48 -2.56 -4.90
C GLN A 69 -7.68 -3.48 -4.61
N PHE A 70 -8.91 -2.93 -4.66
CA PHE A 70 -10.13 -3.60 -4.19
C PHE A 70 -11.25 -3.67 -5.25
N GLY A 71 -11.08 -3.03 -6.41
CA GLY A 71 -12.07 -3.06 -7.47
C GLY A 71 -13.42 -2.54 -7.01
N THR A 72 -14.47 -3.37 -7.06
CA THR A 72 -15.83 -3.01 -6.65
C THR A 72 -16.00 -2.80 -5.14
N SER A 73 -15.19 -3.48 -4.32
CA SER A 73 -15.22 -3.43 -2.85
C SER A 73 -14.48 -2.22 -2.25
N TRP A 74 -14.02 -1.28 -3.09
CA TRP A 74 -13.23 -0.12 -2.66
C TRP A 74 -13.94 0.76 -1.62
N ARG A 75 -15.28 0.77 -1.60
CA ARG A 75 -16.07 1.56 -0.63
C ARG A 75 -15.93 1.00 0.78
N GLY A 76 -16.03 -0.32 0.95
CA GLY A 76 -15.78 -0.99 2.22
C GLY A 76 -14.34 -0.74 2.72
N ALA A 77 -13.36 -0.83 1.83
CA ALA A 77 -11.98 -0.51 2.16
C ALA A 77 -11.78 0.97 2.54
N HIS A 78 -12.51 1.89 1.90
CA HIS A 78 -12.48 3.31 2.25
C HIS A 78 -13.12 3.58 3.61
N GLN A 79 -14.21 2.90 3.94
CA GLN A 79 -14.82 2.98 5.27
C GLN A 79 -13.84 2.50 6.35
N ALA A 80 -13.22 1.33 6.16
CA ALA A 80 -12.19 0.83 7.06
C ALA A 80 -11.04 1.83 7.25
N TYR A 81 -10.55 2.43 6.15
CA TYR A 81 -9.55 3.50 6.23
C TYR A 81 -10.03 4.68 7.08
N GLN A 82 -11.27 5.15 6.89
CA GLN A 82 -11.81 6.26 7.68
C GLN A 82 -11.93 5.91 9.17
N ASP A 83 -12.37 4.70 9.49
CA ASP A 83 -12.51 4.21 10.86
C ASP A 83 -11.14 4.12 11.55
N ILE A 84 -10.13 3.59 10.86
CA ILE A 84 -8.75 3.51 11.36
C ILE A 84 -8.19 4.93 11.57
N MET A 85 -8.34 5.81 10.59
CA MET A 85 -7.78 7.17 10.64
C MET A 85 -8.55 8.13 11.56
N SER A 86 -9.64 7.68 12.19
CA SER A 86 -10.38 8.44 13.20
C SER A 86 -9.54 8.74 14.45
N LYS A 87 -8.55 7.88 14.75
CA LYS A 87 -7.60 8.05 15.85
C LYS A 87 -6.28 8.66 15.33
N PRO A 88 -5.55 9.44 16.16
CA PRO A 88 -4.26 10.01 15.78
C PRO A 88 -3.18 8.92 15.65
N TYR A 89 -2.18 9.19 14.80
CA TYR A 89 -1.00 8.35 14.57
C TYR A 89 -1.27 6.90 14.11
N GLN A 90 -2.42 6.67 13.49
CA GLN A 90 -2.79 5.36 12.97
C GLN A 90 -2.22 5.09 11.57
N ALA A 91 -2.11 3.80 11.27
CA ALA A 91 -1.73 3.28 9.97
C ALA A 91 -2.62 2.10 9.59
N MET A 92 -2.99 2.02 8.32
CA MET A 92 -3.70 0.89 7.73
C MET A 92 -2.73 0.12 6.85
N LEU A 93 -2.64 -1.19 7.06
CA LEU A 93 -1.88 -2.11 6.22
C LEU A 93 -2.82 -2.76 5.20
N ILE A 94 -2.44 -2.72 3.93
CA ILE A 94 -2.99 -3.56 2.87
C ILE A 94 -2.01 -4.71 2.66
N ASN A 95 -2.49 -5.94 2.87
CA ASN A 95 -1.71 -7.16 2.71
C ASN A 95 -1.97 -7.78 1.33
N ASN A 96 -0.95 -7.75 0.47
CA ASN A 96 -0.95 -8.35 -0.88
C ASN A 96 -0.23 -9.70 -0.95
N ASP A 97 0.18 -10.27 0.18
CA ASP A 97 0.79 -11.60 0.19
C ASP A 97 -0.22 -12.65 -0.35
N PRO A 98 0.10 -13.36 -1.44
CA PRO A 98 -0.78 -14.37 -2.02
C PRO A 98 -1.04 -15.57 -1.09
N HIS A 99 -0.21 -15.77 -0.07
CA HIS A 99 -0.38 -16.82 0.93
C HIS A 99 -1.14 -16.36 2.17
N SER A 100 -1.47 -15.07 2.28
CA SER A 100 -2.24 -14.54 3.40
C SER A 100 -3.71 -14.97 3.33
N PRO A 101 -4.35 -15.28 4.46
CA PRO A 101 -5.79 -15.47 4.53
C PRO A 101 -6.54 -14.22 4.01
N PRO A 102 -7.64 -14.37 3.27
CA PRO A 102 -8.39 -13.22 2.74
C PRO A 102 -8.85 -12.21 3.80
N CYS A 103 -9.14 -12.66 5.03
CA CYS A 103 -9.49 -11.76 6.13
C CYS A 103 -8.34 -10.85 6.56
N MET A 104 -7.08 -11.21 6.29
CA MET A 104 -5.91 -10.40 6.63
C MET A 104 -5.60 -9.31 5.59
N ARG A 105 -6.51 -9.08 4.63
CA ARG A 105 -6.32 -8.14 3.53
C ARG A 105 -6.16 -6.69 3.98
N ILE A 106 -6.92 -6.27 4.99
CA ILE A 106 -6.85 -4.93 5.59
C ILE A 106 -6.62 -5.12 7.09
N LEU A 107 -5.54 -4.53 7.61
CA LEU A 107 -5.17 -4.62 9.01
C LEU A 107 -4.93 -3.23 9.61
N SER A 108 -5.33 -3.04 10.87
CA SER A 108 -4.81 -1.99 11.74
C SER A 108 -4.10 -2.61 12.93
N ASN A 109 -3.32 -1.81 13.67
CA ASN A 109 -2.53 -2.30 14.81
C ASN A 109 -1.64 -3.50 14.43
N PHE A 110 -1.14 -3.52 13.20
CA PHE A 110 -0.38 -4.65 12.63
C PHE A 110 1.03 -4.84 13.22
N VAL A 111 1.41 -4.00 14.18
CA VAL A 111 2.64 -4.12 14.99
C VAL A 111 2.36 -4.68 16.39
N ASP A 112 1.08 -4.77 16.79
CA ASP A 112 0.67 -5.33 18.07
C ASP A 112 0.56 -6.86 17.97
N GLU A 113 0.54 -7.54 19.12
CA GLU A 113 0.37 -9.00 19.19
C GLU A 113 -0.95 -9.48 18.55
N TYR A 114 -2.01 -8.65 18.65
CA TYR A 114 -3.34 -8.95 18.13
C TYR A 114 -3.80 -7.87 17.13
N PRO A 115 -3.46 -8.02 15.84
CA PRO A 115 -3.89 -7.08 14.81
C PRO A 115 -5.40 -7.16 14.57
N ILE A 116 -6.00 -6.03 14.18
CA ILE A 116 -7.44 -5.95 13.87
C ILE A 116 -7.63 -6.06 12.37
N SER A 117 -8.44 -7.02 11.95
CA SER A 117 -8.84 -7.23 10.55
C SER A 117 -10.12 -6.49 10.21
N TYR A 118 -10.19 -5.99 8.97
CA TYR A 118 -11.36 -5.34 8.40
C TYR A 118 -11.76 -6.04 7.11
N GLU A 119 -13.03 -6.45 7.01
CA GLU A 119 -13.59 -7.02 5.79
C GLU A 119 -14.24 -5.91 4.95
N PRO A 120 -13.74 -5.64 3.73
CA PRO A 120 -14.39 -4.70 2.84
C PRO A 120 -15.66 -5.32 2.25
N VAL A 121 -16.81 -4.98 2.83
CA VAL A 121 -18.15 -5.36 2.33
C VAL A 121 -18.55 -4.52 1.10
#